data_AF-A0A3B9SVT0-F1
#
_entry.id   AF-A0A3B9SVT0-F1
#
_cell.length_a   1.000
_cell.length_b   1.000
_cell.length_c   1.000
_cell.angle_alpha   90.00
_cell.angle_beta   90.00
_cell.angle_gamma   90.00
#
_symmetry.space_group_name_H-M   'P 1'
#
loop_
_entity.id
_entity.type
_entity.pdbx_description
1 polymer ?
#
loop_
_entity_poly.entity_id
_entity_poly.type
_entity_poly.pdbx_seq_one_letter_code
_entity_poly.pdbx_strand_id
1 'polypeptide(L)'
;MNKKKEYPRAIRNWPEEDRPREKLLKYGEHSLSNAELLAILIRTGTAGKSAIDLGRELLTKFKTLRSMSGVDISEFKEILGLKDAKIAQIKAAVELGRRMMSEEKVFHGVVKSASDVVDFLMLLIWTPLPDQALP
;
A
#
# COMPACT_ATOMS: atom_id res chain seq x y z
N MET A 1 -18.52 17.81 -5.58
CA MET A 1 -17.38 18.17 -6.46
C MET A 1 -16.15 18.34 -5.58
N ASN A 2 -15.25 17.35 -5.52
CA ASN A 2 -14.04 17.48 -4.72
C ASN A 2 -13.02 18.29 -5.53
N LYS A 3 -12.76 19.54 -5.13
CA LYS A 3 -11.76 20.39 -5.79
C LYS A 3 -10.41 19.67 -5.70
N LYS A 4 -9.76 19.47 -6.84
CA LYS A 4 -8.41 18.89 -6.89
C LYS A 4 -7.47 19.85 -6.15
N LYS A 5 -6.97 19.43 -4.98
CA LYS A 5 -6.03 20.23 -4.19
C LYS A 5 -4.74 20.38 -5.02
N GLU A 6 -4.42 21.62 -5.40
CA GLU A 6 -3.16 21.95 -6.06
C GLU A 6 -2.10 22.20 -5.00
N TYR A 7 -0.98 21.48 -5.09
CA TYR A 7 0.10 21.61 -4.14
C TYR A 7 1.41 22.03 -4.83
N PRO A 8 2.33 22.69 -4.10
CA PRO A 8 3.70 22.87 -4.56
C PRO A 8 4.34 21.52 -4.93
N ARG A 9 5.26 21.48 -5.91
CA ARG A 9 5.87 20.19 -6.31
C ARG A 9 6.57 19.44 -5.18
N ALA A 10 7.20 20.18 -4.27
CA ALA A 10 7.90 19.58 -3.13
C ALA A 10 6.90 19.24 -2.02
N ILE A 11 6.74 17.94 -1.72
CA ILE A 11 5.81 17.43 -0.70
C ILE A 11 6.04 18.08 0.67
N ARG A 12 7.29 18.39 1.04
CA ARG A 12 7.62 19.10 2.29
C ARG A 12 6.98 20.49 2.42
N ASN A 13 6.49 21.07 1.33
CA ASN A 13 5.82 22.38 1.32
C ASN A 13 4.30 22.24 1.36
N TRP A 14 3.74 21.03 1.46
CA TRP A 14 2.30 20.82 1.59
C TRP A 14 1.87 21.09 3.04
N PRO A 15 0.58 21.35 3.29
CA PRO A 15 0.01 21.23 4.64
C PRO A 15 0.42 19.89 5.25
N GLU A 16 0.78 19.90 6.52
CA GLU A 16 1.37 18.73 7.19
C GLU A 16 0.43 17.52 7.17
N GLU A 17 -0.86 17.77 7.34
CA GLU A 17 -1.94 16.79 7.28
C GLU A 17 -2.10 16.10 5.92
N ASP A 18 -1.58 16.71 4.84
CA ASP A 18 -1.64 16.18 3.48
C ASP A 18 -0.33 15.50 3.07
N ARG A 19 0.75 15.62 3.87
CA ARG A 19 2.02 14.97 3.58
C ARG A 19 1.91 13.48 3.91
N PRO A 20 2.33 12.56 3.02
CA PRO A 20 2.08 11.13 3.21
C PRO A 20 2.59 10.54 4.53
N ARG A 21 3.80 10.91 4.99
CA ARG A 21 4.37 10.30 6.20
C ARG A 21 3.63 10.77 7.45
N GLU A 22 3.36 12.05 7.52
CA GLU A 22 2.66 12.72 8.61
C GLU A 22 1.20 12.26 8.65
N LYS A 23 0.55 12.15 7.50
CA LYS A 23 -0.79 11.57 7.34
C LYS A 23 -0.84 10.11 7.80
N LEU A 24 0.16 9.28 7.44
CA LEU A 24 0.28 7.90 7.92
C LEU A 24 0.40 7.83 9.43
N LEU A 25 1.27 8.65 10.03
CA LEU A 25 1.47 8.67 11.49
C LEU A 25 0.24 9.18 12.25
N LYS A 26 -0.53 10.10 11.66
CA LYS A 26 -1.69 10.72 12.31
C LYS A 26 -2.99 9.93 12.14
N TYR A 27 -3.22 9.35 10.97
CA TYR A 27 -4.50 8.74 10.58
C TYR A 27 -4.41 7.25 10.22
N GLY A 28 -3.21 6.66 10.27
CA GLY A 28 -2.96 5.27 9.91
C GLY A 28 -2.86 5.04 8.40
N GLU A 29 -2.32 3.88 8.03
CA GLU A 29 -2.04 3.47 6.65
C GLU A 29 -3.30 3.37 5.77
N HIS A 30 -4.46 3.05 6.36
CA HIS A 30 -5.74 2.93 5.65
C HIS A 30 -6.24 4.27 5.08
N SER A 31 -5.73 5.40 5.57
CA SER A 31 -6.09 6.73 5.08
C SER A 31 -5.37 7.12 3.78
N LEU A 32 -4.37 6.34 3.37
CA LEU A 32 -3.51 6.64 2.23
C LEU A 32 -3.96 5.90 0.97
N SER A 33 -3.84 6.58 -0.17
CA SER A 33 -3.91 5.94 -1.47
C SER A 33 -2.66 5.11 -1.75
N ASN A 34 -2.78 4.13 -2.65
CA ASN A 34 -1.63 3.34 -3.12
C ASN A 34 -0.48 4.22 -3.64
N ALA A 35 -0.79 5.35 -4.28
CA ALA A 35 0.23 6.28 -4.77
C ALA A 35 1.01 6.94 -3.62
N GLU A 36 0.33 7.29 -2.52
CA GLU A 36 0.97 7.86 -1.34
C GLU A 36 1.79 6.79 -0.59
N LEU A 37 1.29 5.56 -0.46
CA LEU A 37 2.06 4.44 0.11
C LEU A 37 3.34 4.18 -0.67
N LEU A 38 3.25 4.12 -2.01
CA LEU A 38 4.44 4.00 -2.88
C LEU A 38 5.38 5.20 -2.71
N ALA A 39 4.85 6.42 -2.59
CA ALA A 39 5.66 7.61 -2.38
C ALA A 39 6.47 7.56 -1.08
N ILE A 40 5.90 7.00 -0.01
CA ILE A 40 6.61 6.80 1.27
C ILE A 40 7.80 5.85 1.08
N LEU A 41 7.58 4.71 0.42
CA LEU A 41 8.62 3.72 0.13
C LEU A 41 9.74 4.30 -0.73
N ILE A 42 9.39 5.03 -1.80
CA ILE A 42 10.33 5.63 -2.76
C ILE A 42 11.10 6.82 -2.15
N ARG A 43 10.55 7.43 -1.08
CA ARG A 43 11.08 8.55 -0.27
C ARG A 43 11.24 9.89 -0.97
N THR A 44 11.72 9.91 -2.21
CA THR A 44 12.05 11.13 -2.96
C THR A 44 11.58 11.05 -4.41
N GLY A 45 11.24 12.20 -4.97
CA GLY A 45 10.90 12.33 -6.39
C GLY A 45 12.10 12.15 -7.31
N THR A 46 11.96 12.67 -8.52
CA THR A 46 13.05 12.90 -9.47
C THR A 46 12.87 14.30 -10.09
N ALA A 47 13.81 14.73 -10.93
CA ALA A 47 13.66 16.00 -11.63
C ALA A 47 12.30 16.06 -12.37
N GLY A 48 11.49 17.06 -12.02
CA GLY A 48 10.16 17.28 -12.62
C GLY A 48 9.00 16.44 -12.05
N LYS A 49 9.23 15.47 -11.15
CA LYS A 49 8.18 14.59 -10.60
C LYS A 49 8.33 14.42 -9.08
N SER A 50 7.25 14.58 -8.32
CA SER A 50 7.25 14.26 -6.89
C SER A 50 7.27 12.74 -6.66
N ALA A 51 7.50 12.29 -5.42
CA ALA A 51 7.41 10.86 -5.08
C ALA A 51 6.00 10.30 -5.31
N ILE A 52 4.96 11.11 -5.11
CA ILE A 52 3.57 10.73 -5.39
C ILE A 52 3.33 10.60 -6.89
N ASP A 53 3.94 11.47 -7.71
CA ASP A 53 3.84 11.35 -9.16
C ASP A 53 4.50 10.07 -9.67
N LEU A 54 5.65 9.69 -9.11
CA LEU A 54 6.27 8.38 -9.39
C LEU A 54 5.36 7.22 -8.96
N GLY A 55 4.71 7.32 -7.81
CA GLY A 55 3.72 6.33 -7.35
C GLY A 55 2.53 6.20 -8.31
N ARG A 56 2.01 7.33 -8.83
CA ARG A 56 0.94 7.32 -9.84
C ARG A 56 1.40 6.73 -11.17
N GLU A 57 2.61 7.02 -11.61
CA GLU A 57 3.19 6.48 -12.84
C GLU A 57 3.40 4.96 -12.76
N LEU A 58 3.88 4.46 -11.61
CA LEU A 58 3.95 3.03 -11.31
C LEU A 58 2.58 2.35 -11.44
N LEU A 59 1.55 2.92 -10.82
CA LEU A 59 0.18 2.39 -10.90
C LEU A 59 -0.39 2.50 -12.33
N THR A 60 -0.02 3.53 -13.08
CA THR A 60 -0.47 3.72 -14.47
C THR A 60 0.16 2.68 -15.40
N LYS A 61 1.46 2.41 -15.21
CA LYS A 61 2.21 1.42 -16.00
C LYS A 61 1.75 0.00 -15.66
N PHE A 62 1.78 -0.37 -14.37
CA PHE A 62 1.54 -1.74 -13.94
C PHE A 62 0.07 -2.06 -13.66
N LYS A 63 -0.82 -1.07 -13.58
CA LYS A 63 -2.27 -1.20 -13.33
C LYS A 63 -2.65 -1.61 -11.91
N THR A 64 -2.01 -2.64 -11.35
CA THR A 64 -2.31 -3.18 -10.02
C THR A 64 -1.03 -3.39 -9.20
N LEU A 65 -1.17 -3.46 -7.86
CA LEU A 65 -0.05 -3.82 -6.99
C LEU A 65 0.40 -5.27 -7.21
N ARG A 66 -0.53 -6.18 -7.54
CA ARG A 66 -0.26 -7.59 -7.80
C ARG A 66 0.56 -7.80 -9.08
N SER A 67 0.25 -7.11 -10.16
CA SER A 67 1.06 -7.18 -11.39
C SER A 67 2.47 -6.64 -11.15
N MET A 68 2.62 -5.58 -10.36
CA MET A 68 3.93 -5.01 -10.01
C MET A 68 4.86 -6.00 -9.26
N SER A 69 4.31 -6.97 -8.52
CA SER A 69 5.14 -7.95 -7.81
C SER A 69 5.90 -8.89 -8.75
N GLY A 70 5.27 -9.30 -9.86
CA GLY A 70 5.82 -10.29 -10.81
C GLY A 70 6.71 -9.72 -11.92
N VAL A 71 6.80 -8.39 -12.03
CA VAL A 71 7.51 -7.70 -13.11
C VAL A 71 9.03 -7.74 -12.95
N ASP A 72 9.76 -7.84 -14.06
CA ASP A 72 11.23 -7.79 -14.06
C ASP A 72 11.78 -6.38 -13.72
N ILE A 73 12.99 -6.33 -13.14
CA ILE A 73 13.65 -5.07 -12.78
C ILE A 73 13.83 -4.13 -13.99
N SER A 74 14.05 -4.67 -15.19
CA SER A 74 14.21 -3.88 -16.43
C SER A 74 12.99 -3.00 -16.73
N GLU A 75 11.78 -3.51 -16.52
CA GLU A 75 10.55 -2.74 -16.75
C GLU A 75 10.41 -1.56 -15.78
N PHE A 76 10.88 -1.70 -14.53
CA PHE A 76 10.92 -0.57 -13.59
C PHE A 76 11.87 0.53 -14.06
N LYS A 77 13.00 0.16 -14.70
CA LYS A 77 14.01 1.10 -15.17
C LYS A 77 13.53 1.97 -16.34
N GLU A 78 12.43 1.60 -16.99
CA GLU A 78 11.76 2.43 -18.00
C GLU A 78 11.11 3.69 -17.40
N ILE A 79 10.81 3.69 -16.09
CA ILE A 79 10.28 4.87 -15.39
C ILE A 79 11.45 5.76 -14.96
N LEU A 80 11.46 6.99 -15.48
CA LEU A 80 12.47 7.98 -15.11
C LEU A 80 12.52 8.19 -13.59
N GLY A 81 13.70 8.04 -13.00
CA GLY A 81 13.91 8.25 -11.57
C GLY A 81 13.67 7.03 -10.69
N LEU A 82 13.36 5.86 -11.26
CA LEU A 82 13.46 4.56 -10.58
C LEU A 82 14.81 3.90 -10.88
N LYS A 83 15.71 3.97 -9.90
CA LYS A 83 17.01 3.30 -9.91
C LYS A 83 17.02 2.21 -8.84
N ASP A 84 18.08 1.41 -8.83
CA ASP A 84 18.20 0.17 -8.05
C ASP A 84 17.77 0.33 -6.59
N ALA A 85 18.13 1.44 -5.93
CA ALA A 85 17.69 1.71 -4.55
C ALA A 85 16.16 1.75 -4.39
N LYS A 86 15.45 2.50 -5.23
CA LYS A 86 13.98 2.62 -5.18
C LYS A 86 13.29 1.33 -5.59
N ILE A 87 13.86 0.63 -6.57
CA ILE A 87 13.34 -0.66 -7.03
C ILE A 87 13.48 -1.71 -5.93
N ALA A 88 14.63 -1.78 -5.27
CA ALA A 88 14.89 -2.67 -4.14
C ALA A 88 13.92 -2.42 -2.98
N GLN A 89 13.62 -1.15 -2.65
CA GLN A 89 12.63 -0.81 -1.62
C GLN A 89 11.24 -1.33 -1.96
N ILE A 90 10.78 -1.16 -3.21
CA ILE A 90 9.47 -1.65 -3.66
C ILE A 90 9.43 -3.19 -3.61
N LYS A 91 10.45 -3.85 -4.16
CA LYS A 91 10.52 -5.33 -4.17
C LYS A 91 10.58 -5.91 -2.76
N ALA A 92 11.32 -5.28 -1.85
CA ALA A 92 11.36 -5.68 -0.45
C ALA A 92 9.98 -5.54 0.22
N ALA A 93 9.29 -4.42 0.03
CA ALA A 93 7.95 -4.21 0.58
C ALA A 93 6.93 -5.23 0.06
N VAL A 94 6.99 -5.54 -1.25
CA VAL A 94 6.16 -6.57 -1.88
C VAL A 94 6.43 -7.95 -1.28
N GLU A 95 7.70 -8.33 -1.14
CA GLU A 95 8.08 -9.63 -0.57
C GLU A 95 7.67 -9.74 0.91
N LEU A 96 7.80 -8.67 1.69
CA LEU A 96 7.29 -8.63 3.07
C LEU A 96 5.78 -8.85 3.11
N GLY A 97 5.02 -8.15 2.24
CA GLY A 97 3.58 -8.38 2.12
C GLY A 97 3.24 -9.82 1.72
N ARG A 98 4.01 -10.42 0.81
CA ARG A 98 3.85 -11.84 0.44
C ARG A 98 4.10 -12.77 1.63
N ARG A 99 5.17 -12.53 2.40
CA ARG A 99 5.52 -13.31 3.59
C ARG A 99 4.45 -13.20 4.67
N MET A 100 3.98 -11.99 4.97
CA MET A 100 2.90 -11.75 5.92
C MET A 100 1.60 -12.49 5.54
N MET A 101 1.31 -12.66 4.24
CA MET A 101 0.15 -13.43 3.77
C MET A 101 0.39 -14.95 3.78
N SER A 102 1.64 -15.39 3.66
CA SER A 102 2.02 -16.81 3.74
C SER A 102 2.33 -17.28 5.16
N GLU A 103 2.52 -16.36 6.11
CA GLU A 103 2.54 -16.66 7.52
C GLU A 103 1.19 -17.27 7.86
N GLU A 104 1.18 -18.60 8.05
CA GLU A 104 -0.02 -19.32 8.40
C GLU A 104 -0.61 -18.68 9.65
N LYS A 105 -1.87 -18.26 9.56
CA LYS A 105 -2.70 -18.19 10.75
C LYS A 105 -2.97 -19.63 11.14
N VAL A 106 -2.01 -20.28 11.79
CA VAL A 106 -2.10 -21.71 12.07
C VAL A 106 -3.26 -21.92 13.04
N PHE A 107 -4.32 -22.59 12.60
CA PHE A 107 -5.31 -23.13 13.53
C PHE A 107 -4.61 -24.17 14.42
N HIS A 108 -4.33 -23.81 15.67
CA HIS A 108 -3.68 -24.71 16.65
C HIS A 108 -4.68 -25.74 17.22
N GLY A 109 -5.41 -26.46 16.37
CA GLY A 109 -6.45 -27.40 16.80
C GLY A 109 -6.80 -28.47 15.79
N VAL A 110 -7.50 -29.51 16.23
CA VAL A 110 -8.12 -30.51 15.35
C VAL A 110 -9.49 -29.97 14.94
N VAL A 111 -9.76 -29.89 13.64
CA VAL A 111 -11.12 -29.61 13.13
C VAL A 111 -11.98 -30.83 13.41
N LYS A 112 -12.90 -30.72 14.36
CA LYS A 112 -13.83 -31.79 14.76
C LYS A 112 -15.25 -31.52 14.25
N SER A 113 -15.54 -30.29 13.85
CA SER A 113 -16.86 -29.85 13.44
C SER A 113 -16.79 -28.67 12.45
N ALA A 114 -17.91 -28.39 11.78
CA ALA A 114 -18.04 -27.20 10.94
C ALA A 114 -17.88 -25.90 11.74
N SER A 115 -18.24 -25.91 13.03
CA SER A 115 -18.10 -24.77 13.94
C SER A 115 -16.63 -24.37 14.15
N ASP A 116 -15.70 -25.34 14.25
CA ASP A 116 -14.27 -25.06 14.41
C ASP A 116 -13.70 -24.25 13.23
N VAL A 117 -14.21 -24.52 12.02
CA VAL A 117 -13.84 -23.79 10.80
C VAL A 117 -14.46 -22.40 10.79
N VAL A 118 -15.72 -22.28 11.24
CA VAL A 118 -16.41 -20.98 11.35
C VAL A 118 -15.71 -20.08 12.36
N ASP A 119 -15.37 -20.59 13.54
CA ASP A 119 -14.70 -19.82 14.59
C ASP A 119 -13.31 -19.36 14.14
N PHE A 120 -12.54 -20.26 13.52
CA PHE A 120 -11.26 -19.91 12.94
C PHE A 120 -11.39 -18.85 11.84
N LEU A 121 -12.30 -19.03 10.89
CA LEU A 121 -12.51 -18.06 9.83
C LEU A 121 -13.01 -16.73 10.40
N MET A 122 -13.94 -16.71 11.36
CA MET A 122 -14.41 -15.49 12.02
C MET A 122 -13.24 -14.69 12.61
N LEU A 123 -12.26 -15.34 13.24
CA LEU A 123 -11.04 -14.68 13.71
C LEU A 123 -10.16 -14.12 12.57
N LEU A 124 -10.27 -14.64 11.35
CA LEU A 124 -9.48 -14.19 10.20
C LEU A 124 -10.10 -13.04 9.41
N ILE A 125 -11.44 -12.99 9.32
CA ILE A 125 -12.18 -12.08 8.44
C ILE A 125 -13.02 -11.03 9.20
N TRP A 126 -13.20 -11.14 10.51
CA TRP A 126 -14.01 -10.17 11.25
C TRP A 126 -13.22 -8.90 11.59
N THR A 127 -13.32 -7.89 10.73
CA THR A 127 -13.37 -6.50 11.22
C THR A 127 -14.77 -6.28 11.79
N PRO A 128 -14.93 -5.66 12.98
CA PRO A 128 -16.25 -5.35 13.49
C PRO A 128 -16.95 -4.47 12.45
N LEU A 129 -18.01 -5.01 11.83
CA LEU A 129 -18.95 -4.17 11.11
C LEU A 129 -19.45 -3.15 12.13
N PRO A 130 -19.37 -1.84 11.86
CA PRO A 130 -20.05 -0.87 12.71
C PRO A 130 -21.50 -1.32 12.78
N ASP A 131 -21.90 -1.60 14.01
CA ASP A 131 -23.22 -2.00 14.47
C ASP A 131 -24.25 -2.02 13.34
N GLN A 132 -24.54 -3.22 12.81
CA GLN A 132 -25.70 -3.36 11.96
C GLN A 132 -26.90 -2.99 12.82
N ALA A 133 -27.38 -1.76 12.67
CA ALA A 133 -28.81 -1.49 12.70
C ALA A 133 -29.43 -2.37 11.60
N LEU A 134 -29.72 -3.63 11.96
CA LEU A 134 -30.73 -4.41 11.26
C LEU A 134 -32.08 -3.82 11.66
N PRO A 135 -32.98 -3.53 10.71
CA PRO A 135 -34.36 -3.17 11.00
C PRO A 135 -35.11 -4.34 11.66
#